data_AF-A0A7C5JV78-F1
#
_entry.id   AF-A0A7C5JV78-F1
#
_cell.length_a   1.000
_cell.length_b   1.000
_cell.length_c   1.000
_cell.angle_alpha   90.00
_cell.angle_beta   90.00
_cell.angle_gamma   90.00
#
_symmetry.space_group_name_H-M   'P 1'
#
loop_
_entity.id
_entity.type
_entity.pdbx_description
1 polymer ?
#
loop_
_entity_poly.entity_id
_entity_poly.type
_entity_poly.pdbx_seq_one_letter_code
_entity_poly.pdbx_strand_id
1 'polypeptide(L)'
;MDRDRSALASASPAPASAGDAARRSGLISLAWLWILPLTFLAVFYLYPLASILRLSFARAEAGALAPLLETITSPLAAKVVGFTFYQATLSTLLTLLVGLPGAYLLARYRFRGKSLLRALTGVPFVMPTLVVAAAFNALLGPRGWVNLALMELLGLSAPPIQFTNTLGAILVAHVFYNTTIVLRLVGDFWAHLDPHLTGAARTLGAGPWRALREVTLPLLSPAIAAAALLVFLFDFTSFGVILILGGPKFATLEVEIYYQTVSLFNLPVAATLALIQLLFTFLLTALYTRLTLRISRPMRLRAASFTERPLVPWRRRFTASLLILLLVVFLLTPLLALAARSFTRFGPAPRGQEVRQGFTLENYSQLSEDPQGSLFYVPPTAAIRNSLAYASLTVLLALGVGLPAAYALARDSGSRLNRLLDPLLMLPLGTSAVTLGLGFIVALDQPPLDLRASPILVPIAHTLVAFPFVVRSLTPALRSIHPRLRQAAATLGANPRQALLFI
;
A
#
# COMPACT_ATOMS: atom_id res chain seq x y z
N MET A 1 -41.32 63.46 -37.40
CA MET A 1 -40.70 62.16 -37.67
C MET A 1 -39.22 62.34 -37.44
N ASP A 2 -38.61 61.49 -36.61
CA ASP A 2 -37.19 61.50 -36.21
C ASP A 2 -36.84 62.28 -34.93
N ARG A 3 -36.97 61.58 -33.78
CA ARG A 3 -36.33 61.83 -32.47
C ARG A 3 -36.85 60.77 -31.48
N ASP A 4 -36.19 59.62 -31.38
CA ASP A 4 -36.15 58.75 -30.18
C ASP A 4 -35.46 57.40 -30.45
N ARG A 5 -34.18 57.42 -30.85
CA ARG A 5 -33.35 56.19 -30.96
C ARG A 5 -31.89 56.37 -30.53
N SER A 6 -31.60 57.18 -29.51
CA SER A 6 -30.22 57.38 -29.02
C SER A 6 -30.00 57.13 -27.52
N ALA A 7 -30.93 56.50 -26.80
CA ALA A 7 -30.83 56.33 -25.34
C ALA A 7 -30.65 54.89 -24.83
N LEU A 8 -30.01 53.98 -25.59
CA LEU A 8 -29.82 52.58 -25.17
C LEU A 8 -28.38 52.02 -25.31
N ALA A 9 -27.36 52.86 -25.41
CA ALA A 9 -25.97 52.41 -25.50
C ALA A 9 -25.08 52.98 -24.37
N SER A 10 -25.27 52.51 -23.14
CA SER A 10 -24.25 52.61 -22.07
C SER A 10 -24.57 51.72 -20.86
N ALA A 11 -24.86 50.44 -21.09
CA ALA A 11 -24.79 49.46 -20.00
C ALA A 11 -23.32 49.08 -19.78
N SER A 12 -22.66 49.73 -18.81
CA SER A 12 -21.37 49.26 -18.30
C SER A 12 -21.48 47.81 -17.84
N PRO A 13 -20.48 46.93 -18.08
CA PRO A 13 -20.50 45.59 -17.55
C PRO A 13 -20.56 45.67 -16.02
N ALA A 14 -21.57 45.03 -15.42
CA ALA A 14 -21.72 44.97 -13.97
C ALA A 14 -20.40 44.49 -13.33
N PRO A 15 -19.88 45.16 -12.29
CA PRO A 15 -18.65 44.72 -11.64
C PRO A 15 -18.85 43.29 -11.12
N ALA A 16 -17.93 42.39 -11.48
CA ALA A 16 -17.93 41.01 -11.01
C ALA A 16 -18.09 41.03 -9.49
N SER A 17 -19.17 40.40 -9.00
CA SER A 17 -19.48 40.39 -7.57
C SER A 17 -18.26 39.92 -6.76
N ALA A 18 -18.05 40.45 -5.55
CA ALA A 18 -16.95 40.02 -4.67
C ALA A 18 -16.91 38.49 -4.45
N GLY A 19 -18.05 37.81 -4.63
CA GLY A 19 -18.16 36.35 -4.66
C GLY A 19 -17.44 35.68 -5.84
N ASP A 20 -17.49 36.26 -7.05
CA ASP A 20 -16.79 35.72 -8.23
C ASP A 20 -15.28 35.92 -8.17
N ALA A 21 -14.83 37.05 -7.61
CA ALA A 21 -13.41 37.30 -7.37
C ALA A 21 -12.83 36.35 -6.30
N ALA A 22 -13.57 36.11 -5.21
CA ALA A 22 -13.19 35.14 -4.17
C ALA A 22 -13.24 33.68 -4.67
N ARG A 23 -14.16 33.35 -5.58
CA ARG A 23 -14.26 32.03 -6.20
C ARG A 23 -13.12 31.79 -7.20
N ARG A 24 -12.75 32.80 -8.00
CA ARG A 24 -11.60 32.77 -8.92
C ARG A 24 -10.27 32.71 -8.17
N SER A 25 -10.07 33.48 -7.09
CA SER A 25 -8.85 33.41 -6.28
C SER A 25 -8.71 32.07 -5.55
N GLY A 26 -9.82 31.47 -5.10
CA GLY A 26 -9.86 30.11 -4.56
C GLY A 26 -9.45 29.04 -5.56
N LEU A 27 -9.89 29.14 -6.82
CA LEU A 27 -9.53 28.21 -7.91
C LEU A 27 -8.06 28.33 -8.30
N ILE A 28 -7.53 29.55 -8.41
CA ILE A 28 -6.11 29.80 -8.70
C ILE A 28 -5.26 29.20 -7.57
N SER A 29 -5.62 29.40 -6.29
CA SER A 29 -4.91 28.79 -5.15
C SER A 29 -4.91 27.25 -5.16
N LEU A 30 -5.93 26.62 -5.76
CA LEU A 30 -6.03 25.17 -5.86
C LEU A 30 -5.13 24.60 -6.95
N ALA A 31 -5.01 25.30 -8.08
CA ALA A 31 -4.18 24.89 -9.20
C ALA A 31 -2.69 24.82 -8.81
N TRP A 32 -2.21 25.76 -7.98
CA TRP A 32 -0.83 25.76 -7.48
C TRP A 32 -0.48 24.51 -6.66
N LEU A 33 -1.46 23.93 -5.94
CA LEU A 33 -1.25 22.70 -5.16
C LEU A 33 -1.02 21.46 -6.04
N TRP A 34 -1.49 21.51 -7.29
CA TRP A 34 -1.33 20.41 -8.25
C TRP A 34 -0.02 20.47 -9.02
N ILE A 35 0.65 21.64 -9.09
CA ILE A 35 1.88 21.79 -9.88
C ILE A 35 2.95 20.82 -9.38
N LEU A 36 3.28 20.85 -8.09
CA LEU A 36 4.35 20.01 -7.55
C LEU A 36 4.07 18.49 -7.74
N PRO A 37 2.89 17.95 -7.38
CA PRO A 37 2.59 16.54 -7.61
C PRO A 37 2.56 16.13 -9.09
N LEU A 38 1.99 16.96 -9.96
CA LEU A 38 1.90 16.64 -11.38
C LEU A 38 3.26 16.74 -12.07
N THR A 39 4.09 17.73 -11.71
CA THR A 39 5.47 17.82 -12.22
C THR A 39 6.30 16.62 -11.74
N PHE A 40 6.19 16.25 -10.46
CA PHE A 40 6.88 15.08 -9.92
C PHE A 40 6.48 13.80 -10.67
N LEU A 41 5.18 13.58 -10.87
CA LEU A 41 4.66 12.43 -11.61
C LEU A 41 5.05 12.48 -13.11
N ALA A 42 5.05 13.65 -13.73
CA ALA A 42 5.45 13.80 -15.12
C ALA A 42 6.93 13.43 -15.32
N VAL A 43 7.82 13.97 -14.47
CA VAL A 43 9.27 13.81 -14.60
C VAL A 43 9.75 12.44 -14.14
N PHE A 44 9.29 11.95 -13.00
CA PHE A 44 9.85 10.73 -12.40
C PHE A 44 9.01 9.48 -12.65
N TYR A 45 7.81 9.61 -13.22
CA TYR A 45 6.97 8.45 -13.51
C TYR A 45 6.61 8.35 -14.99
N LEU A 46 5.93 9.36 -15.55
CA LEU A 46 5.47 9.31 -16.94
C LEU A 46 6.64 9.31 -17.93
N TYR A 47 7.68 10.12 -17.70
CA TYR A 47 8.84 10.18 -18.59
C TYR A 47 9.67 8.88 -18.61
N PRO A 48 10.07 8.29 -17.46
CA PRO A 48 10.71 6.97 -17.42
C PRO A 48 9.87 5.87 -18.05
N LEU A 49 8.56 5.85 -17.75
CA LEU A 49 7.63 4.87 -18.32
C LEU A 49 7.52 5.02 -19.84
N ALA A 50 7.34 6.24 -20.34
CA ALA A 50 7.28 6.49 -21.78
C ALA A 50 8.58 6.11 -22.49
N SER A 51 9.73 6.36 -21.85
CA SER A 51 11.05 6.05 -22.42
C SER A 51 11.26 4.55 -22.57
N ILE A 52 10.92 3.75 -21.55
CA ILE A 52 11.03 2.29 -21.66
C ILE A 52 10.02 1.72 -22.67
N LEU A 53 8.79 2.22 -22.70
CA LEU A 53 7.80 1.78 -23.70
C LEU A 53 8.28 2.10 -25.12
N ARG A 54 8.86 3.28 -25.35
CA ARG A 54 9.40 3.67 -26.65
C ARG A 54 10.57 2.77 -27.05
N LEU A 55 11.48 2.46 -26.12
CA LEU A 55 12.60 1.54 -26.35
C LEU A 55 12.11 0.12 -26.66
N SER A 56 11.15 -0.38 -25.88
CA SER A 56 10.59 -1.72 -26.04
C SER A 56 9.94 -1.90 -27.41
N PHE A 57 9.10 -0.96 -27.86
CA PHE A 57 8.41 -1.08 -29.15
C PHE A 57 9.26 -0.66 -30.35
N ALA A 58 10.31 0.14 -30.17
CA ALA A 58 11.25 0.46 -31.25
C ALA A 58 12.08 -0.76 -31.70
N ARG A 59 12.27 -1.75 -30.82
CA ARG A 59 12.95 -3.01 -31.16
C ARG A 59 12.05 -4.03 -31.87
N ALA A 60 10.77 -3.75 -32.05
CA ALA A 60 9.85 -4.66 -32.72
C ALA A 60 9.93 -4.51 -34.25
N GLU A 61 10.49 -5.51 -34.92
CA GLU A 61 10.70 -5.52 -36.38
C GLU A 61 9.40 -5.37 -37.19
N ALA A 62 8.27 -5.86 -36.66
CA ALA A 62 6.95 -5.83 -37.30
C ALA A 62 6.05 -4.63 -36.86
N GLY A 63 6.63 -3.62 -36.20
CA GLY A 63 5.89 -2.47 -35.65
C GLY A 63 5.28 -2.72 -34.27
N ALA A 64 4.83 -1.65 -33.60
CA ALA A 64 4.45 -1.67 -32.18
C ALA A 64 3.22 -2.55 -31.85
N LEU A 65 2.34 -2.82 -32.82
CA LEU A 65 1.07 -3.52 -32.60
C LEU A 65 1.20 -5.04 -32.62
N ALA A 66 2.17 -5.59 -33.35
CA ALA A 66 2.32 -7.05 -33.46
C ALA A 66 2.69 -7.72 -32.13
N PRO A 67 3.70 -7.25 -31.37
CA PRO A 67 4.03 -7.83 -30.05
C PRO A 67 2.89 -7.68 -29.03
N LEU A 68 2.13 -6.58 -29.12
CA LEU A 68 0.96 -6.36 -28.27
C LEU A 68 -0.10 -7.44 -28.51
N LEU A 69 -0.48 -7.66 -29.78
CA LEU A 69 -1.49 -8.64 -30.16
C LEU A 69 -1.05 -10.06 -29.84
N GLU A 70 0.20 -10.41 -30.16
CA GLU A 70 0.77 -11.73 -29.85
C GLU A 70 0.75 -12.01 -28.36
N THR A 71 1.20 -11.06 -27.53
CA THR A 71 1.22 -11.23 -26.09
C THR A 71 -0.20 -11.34 -25.51
N ILE A 72 -1.13 -10.47 -25.93
CA ILE A 72 -2.52 -10.45 -25.43
C ILE A 72 -3.27 -11.74 -25.80
N THR A 73 -3.00 -12.29 -26.98
CA THR A 73 -3.63 -13.55 -27.43
C THR A 73 -2.92 -14.80 -26.89
N SER A 74 -1.76 -14.65 -26.26
CA SER A 74 -1.00 -15.79 -25.75
C SER A 74 -1.71 -16.48 -24.57
N PRO A 75 -1.75 -17.83 -24.56
CA PRO A 75 -2.29 -18.60 -23.43
C PRO A 75 -1.52 -18.33 -22.12
N LEU A 76 -0.22 -18.04 -22.22
CA LEU A 76 0.62 -17.72 -21.08
C LEU A 76 0.19 -16.42 -20.42
N ALA A 77 -0.02 -15.33 -21.19
CA ALA A 77 -0.48 -14.07 -20.63
C ALA A 77 -1.86 -14.22 -19.98
N ALA A 78 -2.80 -14.92 -20.62
CA ALA A 78 -4.12 -15.17 -20.05
C ALA A 78 -4.03 -15.94 -18.72
N LYS A 79 -3.19 -16.98 -18.64
CA LYS A 79 -2.96 -17.76 -17.42
C LYS A 79 -2.34 -16.92 -16.31
N VAL A 80 -1.31 -16.13 -16.63
CA VAL A 80 -0.59 -15.29 -15.65
C VAL A 80 -1.47 -14.16 -15.14
N VAL A 81 -2.20 -13.47 -16.02
CA VAL A 81 -3.18 -12.44 -15.65
C VAL A 81 -4.27 -13.05 -14.77
N GLY A 82 -4.89 -14.15 -15.20
CA GLY A 82 -5.94 -14.83 -14.45
C GLY A 82 -5.48 -15.30 -13.07
N PHE A 83 -4.30 -15.89 -12.98
CA PHE A 83 -3.71 -16.30 -11.70
C PHE A 83 -3.41 -15.12 -10.79
N THR A 84 -2.88 -14.01 -11.34
CA THR A 84 -2.59 -12.78 -10.57
C THR A 84 -3.86 -12.20 -9.95
N PHE A 85 -4.94 -12.10 -10.74
CA PHE A 85 -6.25 -11.67 -10.22
C PHE A 85 -6.81 -12.63 -9.18
N TYR A 86 -6.76 -13.93 -9.45
CA TYR A 86 -7.26 -14.96 -8.54
C TYR A 86 -6.56 -14.91 -7.19
N GLN A 87 -5.22 -14.92 -7.18
CA GLN A 87 -4.46 -14.93 -5.94
C GLN A 87 -4.62 -13.61 -5.18
N ALA A 88 -4.63 -12.45 -5.87
CA ALA A 88 -4.73 -11.15 -5.21
C ALA A 88 -6.10 -10.95 -4.58
N THR A 89 -7.16 -11.37 -5.27
CA THR A 89 -8.53 -11.36 -4.73
C THR A 89 -8.63 -12.26 -3.51
N LEU A 90 -8.12 -13.50 -3.59
CA LEU A 90 -8.17 -14.45 -2.48
C LEU A 90 -7.37 -13.94 -1.26
N SER A 91 -6.16 -13.43 -1.48
CA SER A 91 -5.31 -12.82 -0.45
C SER A 91 -6.00 -11.63 0.22
N THR A 92 -6.66 -10.77 -0.56
CA THR A 92 -7.43 -9.64 -0.03
C THR A 92 -8.60 -10.09 0.85
N LEU A 93 -9.38 -11.07 0.39
CA LEU A 93 -10.51 -11.59 1.14
C LEU A 93 -10.07 -12.24 2.46
N LEU A 94 -9.01 -13.05 2.43
CA LEU A 94 -8.44 -13.66 3.64
C LEU A 94 -7.88 -12.60 4.60
N THR A 95 -7.24 -11.56 4.07
CA THR A 95 -6.72 -10.45 4.87
C THR A 95 -7.85 -9.66 5.53
N LEU A 96 -8.96 -9.41 4.84
CA LEU A 96 -10.14 -8.77 5.44
C LEU A 96 -10.78 -9.67 6.50
N LEU A 97 -10.85 -10.99 6.25
CA LEU A 97 -11.40 -11.97 7.19
C LEU A 97 -10.63 -11.98 8.52
N VAL A 98 -9.30 -11.91 8.48
CA VAL A 98 -8.43 -11.85 9.68
C VAL A 98 -8.36 -10.44 10.26
N GLY A 99 -8.30 -9.43 9.40
CA GLY A 99 -8.08 -8.04 9.78
C GLY A 99 -9.31 -7.35 10.39
N LEU A 100 -10.52 -7.62 9.91
CA LEU A 100 -11.74 -6.96 10.42
C LEU A 100 -12.04 -7.28 11.90
N PRO A 101 -11.93 -8.53 12.37
CA PRO A 101 -12.02 -8.83 13.80
C PRO A 101 -10.96 -8.10 14.64
N GLY A 102 -9.71 -8.04 14.16
CA GLY A 102 -8.62 -7.30 14.81
C GLY A 102 -8.87 -5.79 14.86
N ALA A 103 -9.36 -5.22 13.76
CA ALA A 103 -9.76 -3.82 13.66
C ALA A 103 -10.89 -3.49 14.64
N TYR A 104 -11.93 -4.33 14.72
CA TYR A 104 -13.02 -4.18 15.69
C TYR A 104 -12.51 -4.19 17.14
N LEU A 105 -11.63 -5.14 17.46
CA LEU A 105 -11.03 -5.26 18.79
C LEU A 105 -10.26 -3.98 19.17
N LEU A 106 -9.38 -3.51 18.29
CA LEU A 106 -8.56 -2.31 18.50
C LEU A 106 -9.37 -1.01 18.47
N ALA A 107 -10.51 -0.99 17.78
CA ALA A 107 -11.39 0.18 17.70
C ALA A 107 -12.32 0.32 18.90
N ARG A 108 -12.88 -0.79 19.41
CA ARG A 108 -13.99 -0.74 20.38
C ARG A 108 -13.61 -1.04 21.81
N TYR A 109 -12.46 -1.63 22.07
CA TYR A 109 -12.08 -2.05 23.42
C TYR A 109 -10.84 -1.34 23.95
N ARG A 110 -10.87 -1.04 25.26
CA ARG A 110 -9.71 -0.61 26.05
C ARG A 110 -9.16 -1.78 26.86
N PHE A 111 -7.86 -2.02 26.76
CA PHE A 111 -7.15 -3.08 27.50
C PHE A 111 -5.65 -2.76 27.62
N ARG A 112 -5.00 -3.35 28.63
CA ARG A 112 -3.55 -3.19 28.86
C ARG A 112 -2.78 -3.85 27.71
N GLY A 113 -1.75 -3.20 27.20
CA GLY A 113 -0.95 -3.71 26.06
C GLY A 113 -1.51 -3.38 24.66
N LYS A 114 -2.63 -2.65 24.55
CA LYS A 114 -3.19 -2.22 23.25
C LYS A 114 -2.21 -1.44 22.37
N SER A 115 -1.41 -0.55 22.97
CA SER A 115 -0.36 0.19 22.25
C SER A 115 0.72 -0.74 21.71
N LEU A 116 1.19 -1.69 22.53
CA LEU A 116 2.15 -2.70 22.10
C LEU A 116 1.59 -3.56 20.96
N LEU A 117 0.34 -4.03 21.06
CA LEU A 117 -0.30 -4.79 19.99
C LEU A 117 -0.38 -3.99 18.67
N ARG A 118 -0.72 -2.69 18.74
CA ARG A 118 -0.70 -1.80 17.57
C ARG A 118 0.69 -1.60 16.98
N ALA A 119 1.73 -1.59 17.81
CA ALA A 119 3.11 -1.50 17.36
C ALA A 119 3.56 -2.82 16.70
N LEU A 120 3.29 -3.96 17.34
CA LEU A 120 3.63 -5.29 16.84
C LEU A 120 2.96 -5.61 15.51
N THR A 121 1.71 -5.20 15.30
CA THR A 121 1.05 -5.38 14.00
C THR A 121 1.74 -4.55 12.92
N GLY A 122 2.41 -3.44 13.25
CA GLY A 122 3.19 -2.68 12.29
C GLY A 122 4.41 -3.42 11.72
N VAL A 123 5.00 -4.36 12.49
CA VAL A 123 6.30 -4.96 12.16
C VAL A 123 6.28 -5.70 10.82
N PRO A 124 5.38 -6.67 10.57
CA PRO A 124 5.36 -7.41 9.30
C PRO A 124 5.36 -6.55 8.05
N PHE A 125 4.59 -5.46 8.05
CA PHE A 125 4.43 -4.59 6.90
C PHE A 125 5.73 -3.85 6.51
N VAL A 126 6.62 -3.64 7.48
CA VAL A 126 7.90 -2.94 7.28
C VAL A 126 9.03 -3.92 6.92
N MET A 127 8.81 -5.23 7.09
CA MET A 127 9.84 -6.23 6.84
C MET A 127 10.11 -6.41 5.33
N PRO A 128 11.36 -6.62 4.93
CA PRO A 128 11.67 -7.03 3.57
C PRO A 128 11.06 -8.39 3.22
N THR A 129 10.64 -8.55 1.96
CA THR A 129 10.10 -9.81 1.40
C THR A 129 10.95 -11.03 1.69
N LEU A 130 12.27 -10.88 1.52
CA LEU A 130 13.24 -11.93 1.80
C LEU A 130 13.25 -12.34 3.28
N VAL A 131 13.13 -11.39 4.20
CA VAL A 131 13.18 -11.68 5.64
C VAL A 131 11.93 -12.44 6.07
N VAL A 132 10.75 -12.08 5.56
CA VAL A 132 9.51 -12.83 5.84
C VAL A 132 9.54 -14.22 5.22
N ALA A 133 10.06 -14.37 4.01
CA ALA A 133 10.24 -15.68 3.40
C ALA A 133 11.21 -16.55 4.22
N ALA A 134 12.32 -15.98 4.71
CA ALA A 134 13.24 -16.66 5.62
C ALA A 134 12.56 -17.03 6.95
N ALA A 135 11.71 -16.16 7.49
CA ALA A 135 10.96 -16.41 8.72
C ALA A 135 9.96 -17.57 8.59
N PHE A 136 9.17 -17.59 7.52
CA PHE A 136 8.29 -18.72 7.25
C PHE A 136 9.05 -19.99 6.90
N ASN A 137 10.18 -19.91 6.20
CA ASN A 137 11.03 -21.07 5.94
C ASN A 137 11.66 -21.60 7.24
N ALA A 138 12.05 -20.74 8.18
CA ALA A 138 12.50 -21.12 9.51
C ALA A 138 11.41 -21.79 10.35
N LEU A 139 10.15 -21.41 10.17
CA LEU A 139 9.03 -21.99 10.91
C LEU A 139 8.49 -23.28 10.26
N LEU A 140 8.12 -23.21 8.98
CA LEU A 140 7.33 -24.20 8.23
C LEU A 140 8.06 -24.80 7.02
N GLY A 141 9.31 -24.39 6.76
CA GLY A 141 10.11 -24.96 5.68
C GLY A 141 10.47 -26.43 5.91
N PRO A 142 11.10 -27.10 4.94
CA PRO A 142 11.49 -28.52 5.08
C PRO A 142 12.36 -28.81 6.30
N ARG A 143 13.20 -27.84 6.71
CA ARG A 143 13.99 -27.86 7.95
C ARG A 143 13.53 -26.79 8.95
N GLY A 144 12.23 -26.48 8.94
CA GLY A 144 11.63 -25.53 9.85
C GLY A 144 11.35 -26.17 11.21
N TRP A 145 11.29 -25.35 12.25
CA TRP A 145 11.08 -25.79 13.64
C TRP A 145 9.85 -26.69 13.82
N VAL A 146 8.75 -26.38 13.12
CA VAL A 146 7.52 -27.18 13.20
C VAL A 146 7.71 -28.57 12.58
N ASN A 147 8.33 -28.65 11.41
CA ASN A 147 8.59 -29.92 10.75
C ASN A 147 9.56 -30.79 11.56
N LEU A 148 10.62 -30.19 12.11
CA LEU A 148 11.59 -30.91 12.95
C LEU A 148 10.92 -31.49 14.20
N ALA A 149 10.09 -30.69 14.90
CA ALA A 149 9.35 -31.16 16.07
C ALA A 149 8.37 -32.29 15.73
N LEU A 150 7.66 -32.19 14.60
CA LEU A 150 6.75 -33.24 14.14
C LEU A 150 7.49 -34.53 13.74
N MET A 151 8.64 -34.41 13.08
CA MET A 151 9.45 -35.56 12.69
C MET A 151 10.01 -36.30 13.92
N GLU A 152 10.47 -35.56 14.93
CA GLU A 152 10.94 -36.14 16.20
C GLU A 152 9.79 -36.81 16.96
N LEU A 153 8.63 -36.14 17.08
CA LEU A 153 7.48 -36.65 17.82
C LEU A 153 6.83 -37.87 17.15
N LEU A 154 6.81 -37.91 15.82
CA LEU A 154 6.10 -38.93 15.03
C LEU A 154 7.06 -39.97 14.39
N GLY A 155 8.38 -39.84 14.58
CA GLY A 155 9.38 -40.73 14.00
C GLY A 155 9.43 -40.69 12.46
N LEU A 156 9.10 -39.54 11.85
CA LEU A 156 9.04 -39.40 10.39
C LEU A 156 10.41 -39.10 9.79
N SER A 157 10.75 -39.75 8.67
CA SER A 157 12.00 -39.52 7.92
C SER A 157 11.94 -38.32 6.97
N ALA A 158 10.75 -37.85 6.64
CA ALA A 158 10.51 -36.72 5.73
C ALA A 158 9.60 -35.67 6.38
N PRO A 159 9.75 -34.38 6.03
CA PRO A 159 8.93 -33.32 6.59
C PRO A 159 7.47 -33.46 6.17
N PRO A 160 6.51 -33.55 7.11
CA PRO A 160 5.11 -33.76 6.78
C PRO A 160 4.44 -32.51 6.15
N ILE A 161 4.95 -31.31 6.43
CA ILE A 161 4.39 -30.05 5.92
C ILE A 161 5.26 -29.52 4.77
N GLN A 162 4.68 -29.42 3.58
CA GLN A 162 5.30 -28.77 2.42
C GLN A 162 4.74 -27.35 2.25
N PHE A 163 5.36 -26.38 2.91
CA PHE A 163 4.91 -24.99 2.85
C PHE A 163 5.46 -24.24 1.63
N THR A 164 6.76 -24.35 1.36
CA THR A 164 7.42 -23.64 0.25
C THR A 164 6.95 -24.13 -1.11
N ASN A 165 6.93 -23.24 -2.11
CA ASN A 165 6.44 -23.49 -3.47
C ASN A 165 4.94 -23.85 -3.54
N THR A 166 4.13 -23.24 -2.67
CA THR A 166 2.68 -23.46 -2.63
C THR A 166 1.90 -22.16 -2.66
N LEU A 167 0.67 -22.22 -3.18
CA LEU A 167 -0.28 -21.10 -3.08
C LEU A 167 -0.55 -20.75 -1.60
N GLY A 168 -0.62 -21.74 -0.71
CA GLY A 168 -0.84 -21.51 0.72
C GLY A 168 0.23 -20.62 1.34
N ALA A 169 1.50 -20.78 0.95
CA ALA A 169 2.57 -19.91 1.44
C ALA A 169 2.45 -18.47 0.96
N ILE A 170 2.05 -18.27 -0.29
CA ILE A 170 1.76 -16.93 -0.84
C ILE A 170 0.64 -16.27 -0.03
N LEU A 171 -0.50 -16.96 0.12
CA LEU A 171 -1.67 -16.43 0.82
C LEU A 171 -1.38 -16.09 2.28
N VAL A 172 -0.70 -16.98 3.00
CA VAL A 172 -0.33 -16.77 4.41
C VAL A 172 0.62 -15.58 4.55
N ALA A 173 1.62 -15.46 3.67
CA ALA A 173 2.53 -14.33 3.68
C ALA A 173 1.82 -13.01 3.35
N HIS A 174 0.92 -12.98 2.37
CA HIS A 174 0.12 -11.79 2.07
C HIS A 174 -0.75 -11.36 3.24
N VAL A 175 -1.46 -12.30 3.89
CA VAL A 175 -2.23 -12.00 5.12
C VAL A 175 -1.31 -11.46 6.21
N PHE A 176 -0.13 -12.02 6.39
CA PHE A 176 0.88 -11.57 7.37
C PHE A 176 1.30 -10.12 7.13
N TYR A 177 1.56 -9.73 5.88
CA TYR A 177 1.89 -8.34 5.51
C TYR A 177 0.72 -7.38 5.69
N ASN A 178 -0.43 -7.76 5.12
CA ASN A 178 -1.48 -6.81 4.79
C ASN A 178 -2.54 -6.67 5.87
N THR A 179 -2.57 -7.55 6.88
CA THR A 179 -3.48 -7.43 8.03
C THR A 179 -3.35 -6.05 8.70
N THR A 180 -2.14 -5.51 8.76
CA THR A 180 -1.81 -4.18 9.30
C THR A 180 -2.56 -3.04 8.62
N ILE A 181 -2.71 -3.12 7.30
CA ILE A 181 -3.44 -2.12 6.51
C ILE A 181 -4.89 -2.06 6.97
N VAL A 182 -5.54 -3.22 7.12
CA VAL A 182 -6.94 -3.31 7.59
C VAL A 182 -7.07 -2.82 9.03
N LEU A 183 -6.17 -3.25 9.92
CA LEU A 183 -6.18 -2.85 11.34
C LEU A 183 -6.04 -1.34 11.51
N ARG A 184 -5.22 -0.68 10.70
CA ARG A 184 -5.03 0.78 10.76
C ARG A 184 -6.17 1.51 10.06
N LEU A 185 -6.39 1.30 8.76
CA LEU A 185 -7.38 2.06 8.00
C LEU A 185 -8.82 1.85 8.50
N VAL A 186 -9.22 0.60 8.72
CA VAL A 186 -10.57 0.29 9.18
C VAL A 186 -10.67 0.51 10.69
N GLY A 187 -9.68 0.08 11.46
CA GLY A 187 -9.69 0.22 12.92
C GLY A 187 -9.68 1.68 13.38
N ASP A 188 -8.86 2.54 12.78
CA ASP A 188 -8.80 3.96 13.13
C ASP A 188 -10.10 4.67 12.74
N PHE A 189 -10.66 4.39 11.57
CA PHE A 189 -11.97 4.94 11.19
C PHE A 189 -13.10 4.45 12.12
N TRP A 190 -13.11 3.16 12.44
CA TRP A 190 -14.12 2.56 13.32
C TRP A 190 -14.02 3.08 14.76
N ALA A 191 -12.82 3.43 15.23
CA ALA A 191 -12.61 4.03 16.55
C ALA A 191 -13.28 5.41 16.68
N HIS A 192 -13.52 6.12 15.59
CA HIS A 192 -14.16 7.43 15.60
C HIS A 192 -15.66 7.40 15.24
N LEU A 193 -16.21 6.22 14.93
CA LEU A 193 -17.61 6.05 14.56
C LEU A 193 -18.51 6.05 15.80
N ASP A 194 -19.50 6.95 15.81
CA ASP A 194 -20.41 7.18 16.94
C ASP A 194 -21.20 5.90 17.31
N PRO A 195 -20.98 5.32 18.52
CA PRO A 195 -21.70 4.13 18.99
C PRO A 195 -23.20 4.34 19.16
N HIS A 196 -23.68 5.59 19.29
CA HIS A 196 -25.11 5.88 19.45
C HIS A 196 -25.93 5.49 18.23
N LEU A 197 -25.35 5.50 17.02
CA LEU A 197 -26.05 5.03 15.81
C LEU A 197 -26.41 3.54 15.93
N THR A 198 -25.46 2.72 16.36
CA THR A 198 -25.71 1.30 16.62
C THR A 198 -26.64 1.11 17.82
N GLY A 199 -26.55 1.97 18.85
CA GLY A 199 -27.45 1.95 20.01
C GLY A 199 -28.90 2.23 19.64
N ALA A 200 -29.16 3.29 18.86
CA ALA A 200 -30.48 3.69 18.39
C ALA A 200 -31.14 2.58 17.55
N ALA A 201 -30.38 1.97 16.64
CA ALA A 201 -30.87 0.83 15.85
C ALA A 201 -31.31 -0.33 16.75
N ARG A 202 -30.57 -0.61 17.82
CA ARG A 202 -30.92 -1.66 18.79
C ARG A 202 -32.17 -1.32 19.59
N THR A 203 -32.36 -0.06 19.98
CA THR A 203 -33.60 0.41 20.62
C THR A 203 -34.82 0.27 19.70
N LEU A 204 -34.63 0.45 18.39
CA LEU A 204 -35.65 0.21 17.35
C LEU A 204 -35.86 -1.28 17.02
N GLY A 205 -35.34 -2.21 17.83
CA GLY A 205 -35.54 -3.64 17.66
C GLY A 205 -34.53 -4.35 16.74
N ALA A 206 -33.50 -3.66 16.23
CA ALA A 206 -32.46 -4.33 15.46
C ALA A 206 -31.57 -5.19 16.38
N GLY A 207 -31.56 -6.51 16.15
CA GLY A 207 -30.60 -7.40 16.78
C GLY A 207 -29.13 -7.06 16.43
N PRO A 208 -28.13 -7.61 17.15
CA PRO A 208 -26.71 -7.29 16.93
C PRO A 208 -26.23 -7.49 15.49
N TRP A 209 -26.68 -8.57 14.84
CA TRP A 209 -26.34 -8.85 13.44
C TRP A 209 -27.01 -7.86 12.47
N ARG A 210 -28.28 -7.53 12.70
CA ARG A 210 -29.01 -6.54 11.90
C ARG A 210 -28.36 -5.16 12.03
N ALA A 211 -28.04 -4.72 13.25
CA ALA A 211 -27.35 -3.46 13.48
C ALA A 211 -25.91 -3.43 12.89
N LEU A 212 -25.23 -4.58 12.84
CA LEU A 212 -23.95 -4.69 12.14
C LEU A 212 -24.15 -4.54 10.62
N ARG A 213 -25.07 -5.29 10.02
CA ARG A 213 -25.30 -5.33 8.57
C ARG A 213 -25.92 -4.06 7.99
N GLU A 214 -26.88 -3.46 8.67
CA GLU A 214 -27.69 -2.35 8.14
C GLU A 214 -27.17 -0.97 8.58
N VAL A 215 -26.41 -0.89 9.68
CA VAL A 215 -25.87 0.38 10.19
C VAL A 215 -24.36 0.39 10.15
N THR A 216 -23.70 -0.57 10.80
CA THR A 216 -22.24 -0.47 11.00
C THR A 216 -21.45 -0.74 9.72
N LEU A 217 -21.75 -1.81 8.98
CA LEU A 217 -21.04 -2.17 7.74
C LEU A 217 -21.21 -1.12 6.64
N PRO A 218 -22.40 -0.55 6.37
CA PRO A 218 -22.54 0.51 5.38
C PRO A 218 -21.75 1.77 5.77
N LEU A 219 -21.70 2.11 7.06
CA LEU A 219 -20.89 3.25 7.52
C LEU A 219 -19.38 2.98 7.41
N LEU A 220 -18.94 1.74 7.60
CA LEU A 220 -17.54 1.32 7.45
C LEU A 220 -17.12 1.04 6.01
N SER A 221 -18.06 0.81 5.09
CA SER A 221 -17.76 0.38 3.73
C SER A 221 -16.80 1.29 2.95
N PRO A 222 -16.77 2.63 3.11
CA PRO A 222 -15.72 3.45 2.48
C PRO A 222 -14.31 3.08 2.96
N ALA A 223 -14.15 2.83 4.27
CA ALA A 223 -12.86 2.45 4.87
C ALA A 223 -12.47 1.01 4.51
N ILE A 224 -13.44 0.08 4.52
CA ILE A 224 -13.22 -1.31 4.10
C ILE A 224 -12.83 -1.36 2.62
N ALA A 225 -13.53 -0.63 1.74
CA ALA A 225 -13.20 -0.56 0.32
C ALA A 225 -11.81 0.06 0.09
N ALA A 226 -11.44 1.09 0.87
CA ALA A 226 -10.10 1.69 0.79
C ALA A 226 -9.01 0.70 1.19
N ALA A 227 -9.20 -0.02 2.29
CA ALA A 227 -8.27 -1.06 2.72
C ALA A 227 -8.20 -2.21 1.71
N ALA A 228 -9.35 -2.68 1.21
CA ALA A 228 -9.44 -3.75 0.22
C ALA A 228 -8.71 -3.39 -1.08
N LEU A 229 -8.86 -2.16 -1.59
CA LEU A 229 -8.13 -1.71 -2.78
C LEU A 229 -6.62 -1.75 -2.52
N LEU A 230 -6.14 -1.20 -1.40
CA LEU A 230 -4.71 -1.16 -1.11
C LEU A 230 -4.13 -2.56 -0.95
N VAL A 231 -4.79 -3.44 -0.19
CA VAL A 231 -4.37 -4.83 -0.02
C VAL A 231 -4.35 -5.54 -1.38
N PHE A 232 -5.40 -5.37 -2.19
CA PHE A 232 -5.45 -5.95 -3.53
C PHE A 232 -4.28 -5.47 -4.40
N LEU A 233 -4.00 -4.16 -4.43
CA LEU A 233 -2.91 -3.62 -5.23
C LEU A 233 -1.56 -4.19 -4.79
N PHE A 234 -1.29 -4.28 -3.49
CA PHE A 234 -0.07 -4.90 -2.97
C PHE A 234 0.06 -6.37 -3.35
N ASP A 235 -1.02 -7.13 -3.24
CA ASP A 235 -1.01 -8.55 -3.60
C ASP A 235 -0.88 -8.73 -5.11
N PHE A 236 -1.52 -7.86 -5.90
CA PHE A 236 -1.51 -7.87 -7.36
C PHE A 236 -0.13 -7.56 -7.93
N THR A 237 0.60 -6.62 -7.32
CA THR A 237 1.99 -6.27 -7.68
C THR A 237 3.03 -6.99 -6.81
N SER A 238 2.64 -8.08 -6.13
CA SER A 238 3.54 -8.79 -5.25
C SER A 238 4.59 -9.56 -6.05
N PHE A 239 5.85 -9.13 -5.92
CA PHE A 239 6.99 -9.76 -6.58
C PHE A 239 7.73 -10.72 -5.66
N GLY A 240 8.34 -10.20 -4.60
CA GLY A 240 9.31 -10.95 -3.80
C GLY A 240 8.70 -12.13 -3.03
N VAL A 241 7.46 -11.99 -2.53
CA VAL A 241 6.76 -13.09 -1.86
C VAL A 241 6.53 -14.24 -2.84
N ILE A 242 6.10 -13.93 -4.06
CA ILE A 242 5.72 -14.93 -5.06
C ILE A 242 6.97 -15.63 -5.61
N LEU A 243 8.02 -14.86 -5.92
CA LEU A 243 9.27 -15.41 -6.41
C LEU A 243 9.91 -16.39 -5.40
N ILE A 244 9.90 -16.05 -4.10
CA ILE A 244 10.60 -16.83 -3.08
C ILE A 244 9.74 -17.97 -2.51
N LEU A 245 8.45 -17.72 -2.25
CA LEU A 245 7.56 -18.71 -1.61
C LEU A 245 6.65 -19.46 -2.59
N GLY A 246 6.38 -18.88 -3.76
CA GLY A 246 5.56 -19.51 -4.80
C GLY A 246 6.37 -20.42 -5.73
N GLY A 247 7.62 -20.06 -6.03
CA GLY A 247 8.42 -20.80 -7.01
C GLY A 247 7.87 -20.68 -8.44
N PRO A 248 8.43 -21.43 -9.41
CA PRO A 248 8.17 -21.23 -10.83
C PRO A 248 6.74 -21.56 -11.27
N LYS A 249 6.01 -22.36 -10.48
CA LYS A 249 4.63 -22.78 -10.80
C LYS A 249 3.61 -21.65 -10.65
N PHE A 250 3.84 -20.73 -9.71
CA PHE A 250 2.90 -19.69 -9.31
C PHE A 250 3.34 -18.31 -9.78
N ALA A 251 3.87 -18.21 -11.00
CA ALA A 251 4.27 -16.94 -11.59
C ALA A 251 3.07 -16.00 -11.78
N THR A 252 3.18 -14.79 -11.25
CA THR A 252 2.26 -13.67 -11.48
C THR A 252 2.76 -12.75 -12.58
N LEU A 253 1.92 -11.78 -12.94
CA LEU A 253 2.20 -10.78 -13.95
C LEU A 253 3.52 -10.06 -13.65
N GLU A 254 3.73 -9.62 -12.41
CA GLU A 254 4.96 -8.96 -11.97
C GLU A 254 6.19 -9.88 -12.09
N VAL A 255 6.07 -11.16 -11.72
CA VAL A 255 7.16 -12.14 -11.85
C VAL A 255 7.50 -12.40 -13.33
N GLU A 256 6.49 -12.48 -14.18
CA GLU A 256 6.67 -12.67 -15.62
C GLU A 256 7.30 -11.43 -16.28
N ILE A 257 6.89 -10.22 -15.89
CA ILE A 257 7.56 -8.97 -16.34
C ILE A 257 9.04 -9.02 -15.99
N TYR A 258 9.38 -9.39 -14.75
CA TYR A 258 10.77 -9.53 -14.33
C TYR A 258 11.51 -10.57 -15.19
N TYR A 259 10.94 -11.76 -15.37
CA TYR A 259 11.57 -12.83 -16.11
C TYR A 259 11.81 -12.46 -17.58
N GLN A 260 10.81 -11.86 -18.24
CA GLN A 260 10.93 -11.37 -19.62
C GLN A 260 11.97 -10.24 -19.74
N THR A 261 12.04 -9.33 -18.76
CA THR A 261 12.95 -8.19 -18.78
C THR A 261 14.40 -8.59 -18.50
N VAL A 262 14.62 -9.34 -17.42
CA VAL A 262 15.96 -9.59 -16.86
C VAL A 262 16.56 -10.89 -17.39
N SER A 263 15.76 -11.95 -17.48
CA SER A 263 16.28 -13.26 -17.88
C SER A 263 16.26 -13.46 -19.39
N LEU A 264 15.21 -13.01 -20.09
CA LEU A 264 15.06 -13.21 -21.53
C LEU A 264 15.38 -11.96 -22.36
N PHE A 265 15.49 -10.79 -21.73
CA PHE A 265 15.67 -9.50 -22.39
C PHE A 265 14.63 -9.20 -23.50
N ASN A 266 13.43 -9.80 -23.38
CA ASN A 266 12.30 -9.61 -24.26
C ASN A 266 11.47 -8.39 -23.82
N LEU A 267 12.05 -7.21 -24.06
CA LEU A 267 11.46 -5.92 -23.69
C LEU A 267 10.06 -5.66 -24.30
N PRO A 268 9.74 -6.08 -25.54
CA PRO A 268 8.40 -5.93 -26.10
C PRO A 268 7.30 -6.67 -25.30
N VAL A 269 7.54 -7.94 -24.96
CA VAL A 269 6.59 -8.74 -24.17
C VAL A 269 6.47 -8.18 -22.76
N ALA A 270 7.59 -7.87 -22.10
CA ALA A 270 7.60 -7.26 -20.77
C ALA A 270 6.82 -5.94 -20.73
N ALA A 271 7.03 -5.06 -21.72
CA ALA A 271 6.29 -3.80 -21.84
C ALA A 271 4.79 -4.02 -22.04
N THR A 272 4.41 -5.01 -22.85
CA THR A 272 3.00 -5.36 -23.05
C THR A 272 2.34 -5.82 -21.76
N LEU A 273 2.99 -6.73 -21.02
CA LEU A 273 2.51 -7.18 -19.71
C LEU A 273 2.42 -6.00 -18.73
N ALA A 274 3.42 -5.13 -18.67
CA ALA A 274 3.40 -3.95 -17.82
C ALA A 274 2.25 -2.98 -18.18
N LEU A 275 1.94 -2.80 -19.46
CA LEU A 275 0.78 -2.01 -19.91
C LEU A 275 -0.54 -2.65 -19.49
N ILE A 276 -0.65 -3.98 -19.57
CA ILE A 276 -1.82 -4.73 -19.10
C ILE A 276 -1.99 -4.52 -17.57
N GLN A 277 -0.91 -4.66 -16.79
CA GLN A 277 -0.90 -4.43 -15.35
C GLN A 277 -1.35 -3.00 -15.00
N LEU A 278 -0.81 -2.01 -15.72
CA LEU A 278 -1.13 -0.60 -15.53
C LEU A 278 -2.59 -0.30 -15.87
N LEU A 279 -3.09 -0.83 -16.98
CA LEU A 279 -4.49 -0.70 -17.38
C LEU A 279 -5.42 -1.25 -16.30
N PHE A 280 -5.16 -2.45 -15.79
CA PHE A 280 -5.99 -3.03 -14.73
C PHE A 280 -5.93 -2.24 -13.43
N THR A 281 -4.74 -1.81 -13.00
CA THR A 281 -4.59 -0.94 -11.82
C THR A 281 -5.39 0.36 -11.98
N PHE A 282 -5.30 0.99 -13.16
CA PHE A 282 -6.04 2.20 -13.46
C PHE A 282 -7.56 1.96 -13.39
N LEU A 283 -8.05 0.91 -14.04
CA LEU A 283 -9.47 0.58 -14.07
C LEU A 283 -10.02 0.27 -12.68
N LEU A 284 -9.28 -0.50 -11.86
CA LEU A 284 -9.66 -0.82 -10.49
C LEU A 284 -9.70 0.43 -9.61
N THR A 285 -8.70 1.30 -9.72
CA THR A 285 -8.67 2.54 -8.94
C THR A 285 -9.74 3.52 -9.40
N ALA A 286 -9.99 3.62 -10.70
CA ALA A 286 -11.07 4.45 -11.24
C ALA A 286 -12.45 3.93 -10.79
N LEU A 287 -12.66 2.62 -10.82
CA LEU A 287 -13.88 1.98 -10.30
C LEU A 287 -14.04 2.26 -8.81
N TYR A 288 -12.98 2.05 -8.02
CA TYR A 288 -12.95 2.36 -6.60
C TYR A 288 -13.32 3.82 -6.30
N THR A 289 -12.73 4.75 -7.04
CA THR A 289 -12.99 6.19 -6.89
C THR A 289 -14.47 6.49 -7.14
N ARG A 290 -15.05 5.92 -8.20
CA ARG A 290 -16.48 6.06 -8.54
C ARG A 290 -17.38 5.46 -7.46
N LEU A 291 -17.06 4.28 -6.94
CA LEU A 291 -17.83 3.62 -5.89
C LEU A 291 -17.76 4.40 -4.57
N THR A 292 -16.58 4.86 -4.19
CA THR A 292 -16.35 5.58 -2.93
C THR A 292 -17.09 6.91 -2.90
N LEU A 293 -17.21 7.61 -4.03
CA LEU A 293 -18.03 8.83 -4.13
C LEU A 293 -19.52 8.58 -3.88
N ARG A 294 -20.02 7.37 -4.18
CA ARG A 294 -21.43 6.99 -3.92
C ARG A 294 -21.67 6.53 -2.49
N ILE A 295 -20.67 5.87 -1.90
CA ILE A 295 -20.79 5.22 -0.60
C ILE A 295 -20.40 6.16 0.54
N SER A 296 -19.50 7.13 0.30
CA SER A 296 -19.04 8.08 1.31
C SER A 296 -20.15 9.04 1.72
N ARG A 297 -20.49 9.05 3.01
CA ARG A 297 -21.42 10.03 3.59
C ARG A 297 -20.65 10.98 4.51
N PRO A 298 -20.94 12.29 4.52
CA PRO A 298 -20.36 13.21 5.48
C PRO A 298 -20.79 12.81 6.88
N MET A 299 -19.82 12.58 7.78
CA MET A 299 -20.09 12.14 9.15
C MET A 299 -19.38 13.02 10.16
N ARG A 300 -20.01 13.19 11.32
CA ARG A 300 -19.36 13.74 12.50
C ARG A 300 -18.59 12.62 13.20
N LEU A 301 -17.28 12.62 13.05
CA LEU A 301 -16.39 11.74 13.80
C LEU A 301 -16.31 12.18 15.27
N ARG A 302 -16.29 11.21 16.19
CA ARG A 302 -16.15 11.44 17.64
C ARG A 302 -14.73 11.05 18.07
N ALA A 303 -14.20 11.69 19.11
CA ALA A 303 -12.93 11.28 19.70
C ALA A 303 -12.97 9.81 20.14
N ALA A 304 -11.90 9.06 19.88
CA ALA A 304 -11.84 7.62 20.15
C ALA A 304 -12.12 7.26 21.62
N SER A 305 -11.73 8.12 22.56
CA SER A 305 -12.01 7.95 24.00
C SER A 305 -13.50 7.84 24.33
N PHE A 306 -14.37 8.45 23.52
CA PHE A 306 -15.82 8.41 23.69
C PHE A 306 -16.45 7.11 23.18
N THR A 307 -15.76 6.37 22.30
CA THR A 307 -16.31 5.18 21.64
C THR A 307 -15.83 3.86 22.27
N GLU A 308 -14.71 3.89 22.99
CA GLU A 308 -14.10 2.73 23.62
C GLU A 308 -14.89 2.22 24.83
N ARG A 309 -14.93 0.90 24.99
CA ARG A 309 -15.59 0.22 26.11
C ARG A 309 -14.60 -0.67 26.88
N PRO A 310 -14.69 -0.75 28.22
CA PRO A 310 -13.94 -1.74 28.98
C PRO A 310 -14.34 -3.17 28.59
N LEU A 311 -13.36 -4.08 28.59
CA LEU A 311 -13.63 -5.51 28.55
C LEU A 311 -14.13 -5.96 29.93
N VAL A 312 -15.45 -5.92 30.15
CA VAL A 312 -16.06 -6.29 31.45
C VAL A 312 -16.53 -7.75 31.48
N PRO A 313 -17.46 -8.21 30.62
CA PRO A 313 -18.00 -9.57 30.75
C PRO A 313 -16.97 -10.64 30.32
N TRP A 314 -16.91 -11.74 31.08
CA TRP A 314 -15.98 -12.87 30.86
C TRP A 314 -15.98 -13.39 29.43
N ARG A 315 -17.16 -13.57 28.82
CA ARG A 315 -17.27 -14.03 27.41
C ARG A 315 -16.54 -13.11 26.43
N ARG A 316 -16.63 -11.78 26.61
CA ARG A 316 -15.94 -10.81 25.74
C ARG A 316 -14.45 -10.74 26.03
N ARG A 317 -14.05 -10.95 27.29
CA ARG A 317 -12.63 -11.10 27.64
C ARG A 317 -12.03 -12.32 26.96
N PHE A 318 -12.70 -13.47 27.05
CA PHE A 318 -12.24 -14.69 26.41
C PHE A 318 -12.10 -14.55 24.89
N THR A 319 -13.12 -14.03 24.20
CA THR A 319 -13.03 -13.84 22.73
C THR A 319 -11.97 -12.81 22.35
N ALA A 320 -11.86 -11.70 23.09
CA ALA A 320 -10.80 -10.72 22.87
C ALA A 320 -9.41 -11.33 23.10
N SER A 321 -9.20 -12.05 24.20
CA SER A 321 -7.94 -12.72 24.51
C SER A 321 -7.57 -13.77 23.47
N LEU A 322 -8.54 -14.56 22.99
CA LEU A 322 -8.32 -15.53 21.92
C LEU A 322 -7.90 -14.84 20.62
N LEU A 323 -8.59 -13.76 20.21
CA LEU A 323 -8.21 -12.99 19.02
C LEU A 323 -6.83 -12.35 19.16
N ILE A 324 -6.51 -11.79 20.34
CA ILE A 324 -5.17 -11.25 20.62
C ILE A 324 -4.13 -12.34 20.53
N LEU A 325 -4.38 -13.50 21.16
CA LEU A 325 -3.46 -14.64 21.12
C LEU A 325 -3.23 -15.10 19.69
N LEU A 326 -4.28 -15.29 18.90
CA LEU A 326 -4.18 -15.70 17.50
C LEU A 326 -3.38 -14.69 16.67
N LEU A 327 -3.66 -13.38 16.81
CA LEU A 327 -2.90 -12.35 16.13
C LEU A 327 -1.43 -12.33 16.57
N VAL A 328 -1.16 -12.35 17.87
CA VAL A 328 0.21 -12.31 18.40
C VAL A 328 0.99 -13.55 17.97
N VAL A 329 0.40 -14.74 18.06
CA VAL A 329 1.01 -15.99 17.59
C VAL A 329 1.28 -15.91 16.10
N PHE A 330 0.31 -15.51 15.29
CA PHE A 330 0.47 -15.39 13.84
C PHE A 330 1.59 -14.40 13.44
N LEU A 331 1.68 -13.26 14.13
CA LEU A 331 2.65 -12.20 13.81
C LEU A 331 4.05 -12.50 14.36
N LEU A 332 4.16 -13.07 15.57
CA LEU A 332 5.44 -13.28 16.24
C LEU A 332 6.07 -14.64 15.93
N THR A 333 5.30 -15.70 15.73
CA THR A 333 5.91 -17.04 15.58
C THR A 333 6.88 -17.17 14.42
N PRO A 334 6.63 -16.64 13.20
CA PRO A 334 7.62 -16.72 12.13
C PRO A 334 8.88 -15.90 12.47
N LEU A 335 8.71 -14.75 13.11
CA LEU A 335 9.82 -13.86 13.49
C LEU A 335 10.67 -14.49 14.60
N LEU A 336 10.04 -15.11 15.60
CA LEU A 336 10.72 -15.85 16.66
C LEU A 336 11.41 -17.09 16.11
N ALA A 337 10.81 -17.79 15.15
CA ALA A 337 11.45 -18.90 14.46
C ALA A 337 12.72 -18.45 13.71
N LEU A 338 12.68 -17.30 13.04
CA LEU A 338 13.85 -16.71 12.39
C LEU A 338 14.92 -16.30 13.40
N ALA A 339 14.51 -15.64 14.49
CA ALA A 339 15.42 -15.23 15.56
C ALA A 339 16.08 -16.46 16.18
N ALA A 340 15.33 -17.51 16.51
CA ALA A 340 15.87 -18.77 17.00
C ALA A 340 16.84 -19.40 15.99
N ARG A 341 16.53 -19.34 14.69
CA ARG A 341 17.39 -19.84 13.62
C ARG A 341 18.70 -19.05 13.49
N SER A 342 18.73 -17.78 13.89
CA SER A 342 19.97 -16.99 13.91
C SER A 342 20.97 -17.47 14.98
N PHE A 343 20.49 -18.15 16.03
CA PHE A 343 21.32 -18.72 17.09
C PHE A 343 21.67 -20.19 16.88
N THR A 344 21.27 -20.80 15.77
CA THR A 344 21.50 -22.23 15.53
C THR A 344 22.22 -22.49 14.22
N ARG A 345 23.01 -23.57 14.20
CA ARG A 345 23.75 -24.00 13.01
C ARG A 345 22.94 -25.04 12.24
N PHE A 346 22.46 -24.69 11.06
CA PHE A 346 21.79 -25.60 10.14
C PHE A 346 22.50 -25.60 8.79
N GLY A 347 23.53 -26.45 8.63
CA GLY A 347 24.25 -26.58 7.37
C GLY A 347 25.10 -27.85 7.33
N PRO A 348 25.44 -28.37 6.14
CA PRO A 348 26.48 -29.38 6.03
C PRO A 348 27.78 -28.78 6.58
N ALA A 349 28.47 -29.53 7.45
CA ALA A 349 29.78 -29.12 7.93
C ALA A 349 30.72 -28.87 6.72
N PRO A 350 31.61 -27.87 6.79
CA PRO A 350 32.80 -27.88 5.94
C PRO A 350 33.47 -29.25 6.11
N ARG A 351 33.58 -29.99 5.00
CA ARG A 351 34.17 -31.34 4.82
C ARG A 351 34.67 -32.02 6.11
N GLY A 352 33.95 -33.05 6.56
CA GLY A 352 34.49 -34.11 7.42
C GLY A 352 34.33 -33.96 8.94
N GLN A 353 33.56 -32.98 9.44
CA GLN A 353 33.25 -32.88 10.87
C GLN A 353 31.80 -33.26 11.17
N GLU A 354 31.61 -34.03 12.25
CA GLU A 354 30.28 -34.32 12.79
C GLU A 354 29.59 -33.02 13.22
N VAL A 355 28.39 -32.81 12.69
CA VAL A 355 27.58 -31.62 12.99
C VAL A 355 27.04 -31.75 14.41
N ARG A 356 27.67 -31.08 15.38
CA ARG A 356 26.99 -30.77 16.64
C ARG A 356 25.92 -29.71 16.35
N GLN A 357 24.68 -30.16 16.20
CA GLN A 357 23.51 -29.27 16.24
C GLN A 357 23.52 -28.58 17.62
N GLY A 358 23.54 -27.25 17.63
CA GLY A 358 23.68 -26.52 18.89
C GLY A 358 23.49 -25.02 18.72
N PHE A 359 23.38 -24.35 19.86
CA PHE A 359 23.35 -22.88 19.94
C PHE A 359 24.75 -22.31 19.64
N THR A 360 24.81 -21.32 18.76
CA THR A 360 26.04 -20.65 18.32
C THR A 360 25.80 -19.16 18.08
N LEU A 361 26.84 -18.35 18.26
CA LEU A 361 26.88 -16.92 17.92
C LEU A 361 27.70 -16.64 16.65
N GLU A 362 28.18 -17.69 15.97
CA GLU A 362 29.00 -17.61 14.76
C GLU A 362 28.33 -16.80 13.64
N ASN A 363 27.01 -16.91 13.48
CA ASN A 363 26.27 -16.13 12.49
C ASN A 363 26.38 -14.60 12.73
N TYR A 364 26.62 -14.16 13.97
CA TYR A 364 26.79 -12.74 14.31
C TYR A 364 28.22 -12.27 14.12
N SER A 365 29.23 -13.11 14.38
CA SER A 365 30.63 -12.76 14.08
C SER A 365 30.88 -12.63 12.58
N GLN A 366 30.19 -13.46 11.78
CA GLN A 366 30.24 -13.40 10.32
C GLN A 366 29.61 -12.13 9.71
N LEU A 367 28.87 -11.32 10.48
CA LEU A 367 28.29 -10.08 9.97
C LEU A 367 29.35 -9.02 9.64
N SER A 368 30.46 -9.01 10.37
CA SER A 368 31.59 -8.08 10.19
C SER A 368 32.71 -8.63 9.31
N GLU A 369 32.65 -9.91 8.97
CA GLU A 369 33.60 -10.57 8.11
C GLU A 369 33.02 -10.62 6.70
N ASP A 370 33.87 -10.67 5.68
CA ASP A 370 33.49 -11.05 4.33
C ASP A 370 34.16 -12.40 4.01
N PRO A 371 33.61 -13.52 4.51
CA PRO A 371 34.24 -14.83 4.37
C PRO A 371 34.26 -15.30 2.91
N GLN A 372 33.44 -14.68 2.05
CA GLN A 372 33.26 -15.07 0.65
C GLN A 372 34.00 -14.13 -0.32
N GLY A 373 34.63 -13.05 0.16
CA GLY A 373 35.25 -12.04 -0.70
C GLY A 373 34.24 -11.42 -1.68
N SER A 374 33.00 -11.24 -1.25
CA SER A 374 31.92 -10.77 -2.11
C SER A 374 32.12 -9.29 -2.46
N LEU A 375 32.21 -9.01 -3.76
CA LEU A 375 32.21 -7.63 -4.28
C LEU A 375 30.97 -6.81 -3.84
N PHE A 376 29.90 -7.50 -3.41
CA PHE A 376 28.65 -6.90 -2.94
C PHE A 376 28.52 -6.89 -1.41
N TYR A 377 29.57 -7.22 -0.66
CA TYR A 377 29.54 -7.13 0.79
C TYR A 377 29.35 -5.67 1.22
N VAL A 378 28.31 -5.42 2.00
CA VAL A 378 28.04 -4.12 2.61
C VAL A 378 28.00 -4.31 4.12
N PRO A 379 28.91 -3.67 4.89
CA PRO A 379 28.89 -3.76 6.34
C PRO A 379 27.50 -3.37 6.91
N PRO A 380 27.02 -4.05 7.97
CA PRO A 380 25.70 -3.74 8.56
C PRO A 380 25.52 -2.28 8.92
N THR A 381 26.57 -1.62 9.42
CA THR A 381 26.55 -0.19 9.78
C THR A 381 26.29 0.71 8.56
N ALA A 382 26.93 0.43 7.43
CA ALA A 382 26.70 1.15 6.18
C ALA A 382 25.30 0.89 5.64
N ALA A 383 24.82 -0.36 5.70
CA ALA A 383 23.47 -0.72 5.28
C ALA A 383 22.40 -0.01 6.12
N ILE A 384 22.57 0.03 7.45
CA ILE A 384 21.68 0.74 8.38
C ILE A 384 21.67 2.24 8.07
N ARG A 385 22.87 2.85 7.91
CA ARG A 385 22.99 4.29 7.60
C ARG A 385 22.29 4.64 6.29
N ASN A 386 22.54 3.87 5.23
CA ASN A 386 21.92 4.11 3.93
C ASN A 386 20.40 3.96 4.00
N SER A 387 19.91 2.93 4.70
CA SER A 387 18.47 2.69 4.88
C SER A 387 17.79 3.82 5.63
N LEU A 388 18.38 4.30 6.74
CA LEU A 388 17.83 5.41 7.52
C LEU A 388 17.85 6.73 6.75
N ALA A 389 18.94 7.00 6.02
CA ALA A 389 19.07 8.20 5.19
C ALA A 389 18.01 8.21 4.06
N TYR A 390 17.88 7.10 3.33
CA TYR A 390 16.91 6.99 2.24
C TYR A 390 15.47 6.99 2.75
N ALA A 391 15.18 6.33 3.87
CA ALA A 391 13.85 6.36 4.48
C ALA A 391 13.47 7.79 4.90
N SER A 392 14.37 8.50 5.57
CA SER A 392 14.13 9.89 6.02
C SER A 392 13.89 10.82 4.84
N LEU A 393 14.72 10.73 3.80
CA LEU A 393 14.55 11.56 2.60
C LEU A 393 13.25 11.22 1.86
N THR A 394 12.92 9.93 1.74
CA THR A 394 11.65 9.48 1.14
C THR A 394 10.45 10.03 1.90
N VAL A 395 10.45 10.02 3.23
CA VAL A 395 9.36 10.57 4.03
C VAL A 395 9.18 12.07 3.76
N LEU A 396 10.28 12.83 3.72
CA LEU A 396 10.23 14.26 3.43
C LEU A 396 9.67 14.54 2.04
N LEU A 397 10.15 13.82 1.01
CA LEU A 397 9.70 13.97 -0.37
C LEU A 397 8.25 13.53 -0.54
N ALA A 398 7.86 12.38 0.03
CA ALA A 398 6.51 11.85 -0.05
C ALA A 398 5.49 12.72 0.67
N LEU A 399 5.85 13.33 1.81
CA LEU A 399 5.01 14.33 2.46
C LEU A 399 4.95 15.62 1.62
N GLY A 400 6.09 16.09 1.10
CA GLY A 400 6.16 17.29 0.27
C GLY A 400 5.27 17.22 -0.98
N VAL A 401 5.20 16.05 -1.62
CA VAL A 401 4.35 15.81 -2.80
C VAL A 401 2.93 15.38 -2.42
N GLY A 402 2.79 14.49 -1.43
CA GLY A 402 1.52 13.89 -1.06
C GLY A 402 0.57 14.83 -0.30
N LEU A 403 1.08 15.72 0.56
CA LEU A 403 0.25 16.65 1.33
C LEU A 403 -0.51 17.64 0.43
N PRO A 404 0.11 18.34 -0.54
CA PRO A 404 -0.61 19.21 -1.47
C PRO A 404 -1.70 18.47 -2.25
N ALA A 405 -1.39 17.27 -2.75
CA ALA A 405 -2.35 16.44 -3.48
C ALA A 405 -3.53 16.01 -2.60
N ALA A 406 -3.27 15.54 -1.38
CA ALA A 406 -4.29 15.16 -0.41
C ALA A 406 -5.22 16.35 -0.07
N TYR A 407 -4.63 17.53 0.14
CA TYR A 407 -5.37 18.74 0.45
C TYR A 407 -6.24 19.21 -0.73
N ALA A 408 -5.71 19.15 -1.96
CA ALA A 408 -6.46 19.49 -3.16
C ALA A 408 -7.65 18.55 -3.40
N LEU A 409 -7.46 17.24 -3.17
CA LEU A 409 -8.51 16.21 -3.25
C LEU A 409 -9.55 16.31 -2.13
N ALA A 410 -9.14 16.78 -0.95
CA ALA A 410 -10.05 16.98 0.17
C ALA A 410 -10.94 18.22 -0.01
N ARG A 411 -10.40 19.30 -0.61
CA ARG A 411 -11.08 20.60 -0.71
C ARG A 411 -12.22 20.63 -1.72
N ASP A 412 -12.09 19.94 -2.86
CA ASP A 412 -13.14 19.90 -3.90
C ASP A 412 -13.41 18.48 -4.40
N SER A 413 -14.17 17.71 -3.63
CA SER A 413 -14.47 16.31 -3.97
C SER A 413 -15.35 16.16 -5.23
N GLY A 414 -15.97 17.23 -5.71
CA GLY A 414 -16.91 17.22 -6.83
C GLY A 414 -16.28 17.56 -8.19
N SER A 415 -15.10 18.18 -8.22
CA SER A 415 -14.44 18.61 -9.46
C SER A 415 -14.19 17.45 -10.44
N ARG A 416 -14.41 17.70 -11.74
CA ARG A 416 -14.05 16.75 -12.81
C ARG A 416 -12.55 16.46 -12.80
N LEU A 417 -11.74 17.47 -12.47
CA LEU A 417 -10.28 17.33 -12.39
C LEU A 417 -9.89 16.32 -11.32
N ASN A 418 -10.41 16.45 -10.10
CA ASN A 418 -10.09 15.56 -9.00
C ASN A 418 -10.52 14.10 -9.26
N ARG A 419 -11.62 13.90 -10.01
CA ARG A 419 -12.04 12.55 -10.44
C ARG A 419 -11.10 11.88 -11.44
N LEU A 420 -10.37 12.67 -12.22
CA LEU A 420 -9.35 12.18 -13.16
C LEU A 420 -7.99 11.98 -12.46
N LEU A 421 -7.63 12.93 -11.59
CA LEU A 421 -6.32 12.95 -10.94
C LEU A 421 -6.20 11.93 -9.81
N ASP A 422 -7.25 11.62 -9.05
CA ASP A 422 -7.19 10.63 -7.95
C ASP A 422 -6.69 9.25 -8.43
N PRO A 423 -7.24 8.65 -9.51
CA PRO A 423 -6.66 7.42 -10.07
C PRO A 423 -5.23 7.58 -10.62
N LEU A 424 -4.92 8.74 -11.22
CA LEU A 424 -3.60 9.01 -11.80
C LEU A 424 -2.50 9.01 -10.73
N LEU A 425 -2.79 9.58 -9.55
CA LEU A 425 -1.88 9.59 -8.41
C LEU A 425 -1.62 8.19 -7.83
N MET A 426 -2.54 7.25 -8.02
CA MET A 426 -2.38 5.88 -7.52
C MET A 426 -1.68 4.97 -8.51
N LEU A 427 -1.54 5.37 -9.79
CA LEU A 427 -0.88 4.54 -10.81
C LEU A 427 0.49 4.01 -10.40
N PRO A 428 1.38 4.80 -9.76
CA PRO A 428 2.68 4.30 -9.34
C PRO A 428 2.63 3.09 -8.40
N LEU A 429 1.54 2.90 -7.64
CA LEU A 429 1.35 1.70 -6.80
C LEU A 429 1.14 0.42 -7.61
N GLY A 430 0.59 0.53 -8.81
CA GLY A 430 0.31 -0.62 -9.68
C GLY A 430 1.38 -0.90 -10.73
N THR A 431 2.38 -0.03 -10.84
CA THR A 431 3.40 -0.13 -11.86
C THR A 431 4.50 -1.07 -11.43
N SER A 432 4.94 -1.93 -12.35
CA SER A 432 6.05 -2.82 -12.09
C SER A 432 7.30 -2.03 -11.71
N ALA A 433 7.89 -2.41 -10.58
CA ALA A 433 9.14 -1.80 -10.11
C ALA A 433 10.29 -2.08 -11.09
N VAL A 434 10.25 -3.21 -11.79
CA VAL A 434 11.25 -3.59 -12.81
C VAL A 434 11.13 -2.68 -14.03
N THR A 435 9.92 -2.53 -14.57
CA THR A 435 9.67 -1.65 -15.72
C THR A 435 10.06 -0.22 -15.42
N LEU A 436 9.68 0.29 -14.25
CA LEU A 436 10.01 1.66 -13.85
C LEU A 436 11.50 1.84 -13.58
N GLY A 437 12.15 0.86 -12.94
CA GLY A 437 13.59 0.87 -12.68
C GLY A 437 14.42 0.90 -13.98
N LEU A 438 14.06 0.05 -14.96
CA LEU A 438 14.68 0.10 -16.28
C LEU A 438 14.35 1.40 -17.02
N GLY A 439 13.12 1.90 -16.87
CA GLY A 439 12.72 3.22 -17.36
C GLY A 439 13.60 4.34 -16.80
N PHE A 440 13.97 4.30 -15.52
CA PHE A 440 14.91 5.28 -14.95
C PHE A 440 16.30 5.16 -15.57
N ILE A 441 16.81 3.94 -15.75
CA ILE A 441 18.12 3.72 -16.38
C ILE A 441 18.14 4.25 -17.81
N VAL A 442 17.04 4.11 -18.55
CA VAL A 442 16.95 4.58 -19.94
C VAL A 442 16.70 6.09 -20.04
N ALA A 443 15.83 6.62 -19.19
CA ALA A 443 15.37 8.00 -19.28
C ALA A 443 16.31 9.02 -18.61
N LEU A 444 17.01 8.61 -17.55
CA LEU A 444 17.84 9.50 -16.73
C LEU A 444 19.34 9.27 -16.96
N ASP A 445 19.71 8.79 -18.16
CA ASP A 445 21.10 8.51 -18.58
C ASP A 445 21.78 9.70 -19.29
N GLN A 446 21.01 10.76 -19.59
CA GLN A 446 21.52 11.91 -20.36
C GLN A 446 21.03 13.24 -19.76
N PRO A 447 21.78 14.34 -19.94
CA PRO A 447 21.33 15.68 -19.57
C PRO A 447 19.96 16.03 -20.16
N PRO A 448 19.10 16.79 -19.45
CA PRO A 448 19.42 17.64 -18.29
C PRO A 448 19.27 16.98 -16.90
N LEU A 449 18.73 15.76 -16.81
CA LEU A 449 18.43 15.06 -15.56
C LEU A 449 19.21 13.73 -15.45
N ASP A 450 20.51 13.78 -15.73
CA ASP A 450 21.42 12.64 -15.62
C ASP A 450 21.57 12.20 -14.15
N LEU A 451 20.61 11.39 -13.70
CA LEU A 451 20.45 10.92 -12.33
C LEU A 451 20.68 9.42 -12.20
N ARG A 452 21.01 8.72 -13.30
CA ARG A 452 21.19 7.26 -13.32
C ARG A 452 22.15 6.77 -12.25
N ALA A 453 23.28 7.44 -12.07
CA ALA A 453 24.29 7.09 -11.06
C ALA A 453 24.07 7.80 -9.71
N SER A 454 23.08 8.69 -9.61
CA SER A 454 22.88 9.52 -8.43
C SER A 454 22.16 8.74 -7.33
N PRO A 455 22.66 8.77 -6.07
CA PRO A 455 22.03 8.08 -4.95
C PRO A 455 20.63 8.62 -4.62
N ILE A 456 20.29 9.85 -5.07
CA ILE A 456 18.97 10.46 -4.84
C ILE A 456 17.85 9.77 -5.64
N LEU A 457 18.20 9.03 -6.70
CA LEU A 457 17.23 8.32 -7.52
C LEU A 457 16.48 7.25 -6.70
N VAL A 458 17.14 6.62 -5.73
CA VAL A 458 16.53 5.59 -4.87
C VAL A 458 15.42 6.19 -3.99
N PRO A 459 15.64 7.28 -3.21
CA PRO A 459 14.56 7.98 -2.50
C PRO A 459 13.45 8.51 -3.41
N ILE A 460 13.77 8.98 -4.62
CA ILE A 460 12.76 9.43 -5.59
C ILE A 460 11.86 8.26 -6.02
N ALA A 461 12.46 7.10 -6.36
CA ALA A 461 11.72 5.90 -6.71
C ALA A 461 10.83 5.41 -5.55
N HIS A 462 11.34 5.41 -4.31
CA HIS A 462 10.52 5.09 -3.14
C HIS A 462 9.39 6.11 -2.92
N THR A 463 9.64 7.39 -3.22
CA THR A 463 8.63 8.46 -3.08
C THR A 463 7.43 8.20 -3.99
N LEU A 464 7.65 7.70 -5.21
CA LEU A 464 6.56 7.34 -6.14
C LEU A 464 5.60 6.30 -5.54
N VAL A 465 6.13 5.32 -4.81
CA VAL A 465 5.33 4.29 -4.15
C VAL A 465 4.75 4.79 -2.83
N ALA A 466 5.44 5.68 -2.12
CA ALA A 466 5.04 6.15 -0.78
C ALA A 466 4.00 7.28 -0.78
N PHE A 467 4.08 8.25 -1.71
CA PHE A 467 3.17 9.40 -1.70
C PHE A 467 1.68 9.04 -1.88
N PRO A 468 1.29 7.98 -2.65
CA PRO A 468 -0.11 7.57 -2.75
C PRO A 468 -0.68 7.14 -1.38
N PHE A 469 0.14 6.55 -0.50
CA PHE A 469 -0.26 6.28 0.90
C PHE A 469 -0.52 7.56 1.66
N VAL A 470 0.34 8.56 1.52
CA VAL A 470 0.14 9.88 2.15
C VAL A 470 -1.21 10.46 1.71
N VAL A 471 -1.51 10.42 0.40
CA VAL A 471 -2.79 10.89 -0.14
C VAL A 471 -3.96 10.09 0.44
N ARG A 472 -3.88 8.76 0.45
CA ARG A 472 -4.97 7.88 0.90
C ARG A 472 -5.24 7.96 2.40
N SER A 473 -4.20 8.15 3.20
CA SER A 473 -4.29 8.28 4.66
C SER A 473 -4.75 9.66 5.10
N LEU A 474 -4.29 10.73 4.44
CA LEU A 474 -4.59 12.10 4.86
C LEU A 474 -5.88 12.66 4.29
N THR A 475 -6.30 12.25 3.08
CA THR A 475 -7.52 12.78 2.45
C THR A 475 -8.77 12.59 3.31
N PRO A 476 -9.04 11.41 3.93
CA PRO A 476 -10.19 11.23 4.81
C PRO A 476 -10.16 12.13 6.05
N ALA A 477 -8.97 12.29 6.67
CA ALA A 477 -8.78 13.17 7.82
C ALA A 477 -9.03 14.63 7.45
N LEU A 478 -8.45 15.10 6.34
CA LEU A 478 -8.65 16.46 5.82
C LEU A 478 -10.11 16.74 5.44
N ARG A 479 -10.83 15.75 4.90
CA ARG A 479 -12.27 15.87 4.59
C ARG A 479 -13.15 15.95 5.84
N SER A 480 -12.68 15.47 6.99
CA SER A 480 -13.43 15.52 8.25
C SER A 480 -13.44 16.93 8.88
N ILE A 481 -12.49 17.79 8.48
CA ILE A 481 -12.41 19.18 8.95
C ILE A 481 -13.61 19.96 8.40
N HIS A 482 -14.48 20.44 9.29
CA HIS A 482 -15.72 21.10 8.89
C HIS A 482 -15.41 22.45 8.22
N PRO A 483 -15.98 22.74 7.02
CA PRO A 483 -15.79 24.02 6.34
C PRO A 483 -16.16 25.26 7.19
N ARG A 484 -17.09 25.08 8.13
CA ARG A 484 -17.53 26.13 9.07
C ARG A 484 -16.41 26.64 9.97
N LEU A 485 -15.43 25.81 10.32
CA LEU A 485 -14.29 26.25 11.14
C LEU A 485 -13.44 27.29 10.40
N ARG A 486 -13.23 27.08 9.10
CA ARG A 486 -12.51 28.05 8.25
C ARG A 486 -13.31 29.33 8.03
N GLN A 487 -14.62 29.21 7.87
CA GLN A 487 -15.50 30.37 7.77
C GLN A 487 -15.49 31.19 9.07
N ALA A 488 -15.56 30.52 10.23
CA ALA A 488 -15.46 31.17 11.53
C ALA A 488 -14.10 31.86 11.73
N ALA A 489 -13.00 31.20 11.39
CA ALA A 489 -11.68 31.81 11.45
C ALA A 489 -11.56 33.03 10.52
N ALA A 490 -12.08 32.93 9.29
CA ALA A 490 -12.11 34.06 8.35
C ALA A 490 -12.96 35.23 8.88
N THR A 491 -14.11 34.97 9.52
CA THR A 491 -14.91 36.03 10.16
C THR A 491 -14.21 36.68 11.36
N LEU A 492 -13.30 35.94 12.01
CA LEU A 492 -12.46 36.45 13.11
C LEU A 492 -11.17 37.12 12.61
N GLY A 493 -11.04 37.35 11.30
CA GLY A 493 -9.89 38.04 10.70
C GLY A 493 -8.68 37.15 10.40
N ALA A 494 -8.79 35.82 10.58
CA ALA A 494 -7.70 34.92 10.23
C ALA A 494 -7.51 34.88 8.71
N ASN A 495 -6.28 35.12 8.27
CA ASN A 495 -5.93 34.99 6.85
C ASN A 495 -5.92 33.49 6.43
N PRO A 496 -5.97 33.18 5.13
CA PRO A 496 -6.04 31.79 4.66
C PRO A 496 -4.86 30.90 5.10
N ARG A 497 -3.69 31.47 5.38
CA ARG A 497 -2.51 30.73 5.87
C ARG A 497 -2.65 30.39 7.36
N GLN A 498 -3.13 31.34 8.16
CA GLN A 498 -3.45 31.11 9.58
C GLN A 498 -4.58 30.08 9.71
N ALA A 499 -5.64 30.20 8.91
CA ALA A 499 -6.72 29.22 8.88
C ALA A 499 -6.29 27.83 8.38
N LEU A 500 -5.14 27.70 7.70
CA LEU A 500 -4.56 26.41 7.30
C LEU A 500 -3.63 25.83 8.39
N LEU A 501 -2.88 26.68 9.08
CA LEU A 501 -1.91 26.27 10.10
C LEU A 501 -2.56 25.88 11.42
N PHE A 502 -3.66 26.56 11.78
CA PHE A 502 -4.32 26.40 13.09
C PHE A 502 -5.60 25.54 13.06
N ILE A 503 -6.06 25.10 11.87
CA ILE A 503 -7.23 24.23 11.68
C ILE A 503 -6.83 23.03 10.83
#